data_AF-A0A958ATZ0-F1
#
_entry.id   AF-A0A958ATZ0-F1
#
_cell.length_a   1.000
_cell.length_b   1.000
_cell.length_c   1.000
_cell.angle_alpha   90.00
_cell.angle_beta   90.00
_cell.angle_gamma   90.00
#
_symmetry.space_group_name_H-M   'P 1'
#
loop_
_entity.id
_entity.type
_entity.pdbx_description
1 polymer ?
#
loop_
_entity_poly.entity_id
_entity_poly.type
_entity_poly.pdbx_seq_one_letter_code
_entity_poly.pdbx_strand_id
1 'polypeptide(L)'
;MKLNQLQLQKKVKIYVTSGKRPEAQAVINPTGYHEEKLNEGETLLDRWLALKANADKLREEQKGATQAEKQARKTAAAEVSSLKEAVRVLWGQDETMLARFAMTPYQYGNRNGKSPAPDNSDSNGSKAESTAETPTETNGSKPRSDQPTTTAERIAYWHMVYAVFPKLSEEQQAQLAGVGWNAQRVAAGANLVDVYAKRDELQDRKIKQRQQARAAATEAEKELRTWYGQARRLTRSAIRRSLPPEKRQAMEELLGL
;
A
#
# COMPACT_ATOMS: atom_id res chain seq x y z
N MET A 1 25.55 -11.26 -12.31
CA MET A 1 25.18 -11.44 -10.88
C MET A 1 24.38 -10.22 -10.44
N LYS A 2 23.11 -10.40 -10.04
CA LYS A 2 22.30 -9.29 -9.49
C LYS A 2 22.63 -9.16 -8.00
N LEU A 3 23.24 -8.04 -7.59
CA LEU A 3 23.49 -7.75 -6.16
C LEU A 3 22.15 -7.45 -5.47
N ASN A 4 21.89 -7.99 -4.28
CA ASN A 4 20.80 -7.48 -3.44
C ASN A 4 21.16 -6.09 -2.86
N GLN A 5 20.21 -5.40 -2.23
CA GLN A 5 20.42 -4.04 -1.71
C GLN A 5 21.57 -3.94 -0.70
N LEU A 6 21.62 -4.85 0.27
CA LEU A 6 22.68 -4.88 1.29
C LEU A 6 24.06 -5.13 0.66
N GLN A 7 24.12 -6.04 -0.32
CA GLN A 7 25.34 -6.31 -1.06
C GLN A 7 25.79 -5.10 -1.88
N LEU A 8 24.87 -4.40 -2.54
CA LEU A 8 25.17 -3.16 -3.28
C LEU A 8 25.75 -2.10 -2.36
N GLN A 9 25.10 -1.84 -1.22
CA GLN A 9 25.57 -0.88 -0.21
C GLN A 9 27.01 -1.20 0.23
N LYS A 10 27.25 -2.45 0.64
CA LYS A 10 28.57 -2.90 1.12
C LYS A 10 29.63 -2.77 0.02
N LYS A 11 29.30 -3.18 -1.21
CA LYS A 11 30.22 -3.18 -2.35
C LYS A 11 30.58 -1.77 -2.82
N VAL A 12 29.61 -0.85 -2.89
CA VAL A 12 29.88 0.56 -3.19
C VAL A 12 30.74 1.18 -2.10
N LYS A 13 30.40 0.96 -0.83
CA LYS A 13 31.17 1.51 0.30
C LYS A 13 32.62 1.05 0.27
N ILE A 14 32.86 -0.25 0.07
CA ILE A 14 34.22 -0.79 -0.08
C ILE A 14 34.93 -0.15 -1.27
N TYR A 15 34.28 -0.08 -2.44
CA TYR A 15 34.90 0.46 -3.64
C TYR A 15 35.28 1.94 -3.51
N VAL A 16 34.40 2.77 -2.94
CA VAL A 16 34.67 4.19 -2.69
C VAL A 16 35.79 4.36 -1.67
N THR A 17 35.70 3.69 -0.51
CA THR A 17 36.71 3.84 0.55
C THR A 17 38.08 3.28 0.15
N SER A 18 38.11 2.09 -0.46
CA SER A 18 39.36 1.48 -0.91
C SER A 18 39.92 2.17 -2.15
N GLY A 19 39.06 2.67 -3.04
CA GLY A 19 39.47 3.40 -4.25
C GLY A 19 40.30 4.63 -3.94
N LYS A 20 39.99 5.34 -2.83
CA LYS A 20 40.74 6.52 -2.34
C LYS A 20 42.14 6.20 -1.81
N ARG A 21 42.51 4.91 -1.65
CA ARG A 21 43.86 4.54 -1.21
C ARG A 21 44.87 4.76 -2.34
N PRO A 22 46.10 5.23 -2.07
CA PRO A 22 47.08 5.54 -3.12
C PRO A 22 47.33 4.38 -4.10
N GLU A 23 47.46 3.16 -3.57
CA GLU A 23 47.68 1.93 -4.34
C GLU A 23 46.52 1.58 -5.29
N ALA A 24 45.29 1.80 -4.87
CA ALA A 24 44.10 1.60 -5.68
C ALA A 24 43.90 2.75 -6.66
N GLN A 25 44.14 3.99 -6.21
CA GLN A 25 44.02 5.22 -6.98
C GLN A 25 44.90 5.17 -8.23
N ALA A 26 46.13 4.65 -8.11
CA ALA A 26 47.05 4.45 -9.24
C ALA A 26 46.47 3.56 -10.35
N VAL A 27 45.64 2.57 -9.98
CA VAL A 27 45.03 1.62 -10.93
C VAL A 27 43.71 2.15 -11.51
N ILE A 28 42.91 2.88 -10.72
CA ILE A 28 41.61 3.39 -11.16
C ILE A 28 41.68 4.75 -11.85
N ASN A 29 42.69 5.59 -11.57
CA ASN A 29 42.84 6.90 -12.21
C ASN A 29 42.79 6.84 -13.75
N PRO A 30 43.51 5.92 -14.42
CA PRO A 30 43.45 5.80 -15.87
C PRO A 30 42.06 5.44 -16.43
N THR A 31 41.11 5.04 -15.59
CA THR A 31 39.73 4.73 -15.97
C THR A 31 38.78 5.93 -15.89
N GLY A 32 39.27 7.09 -15.46
CA GLY A 32 38.46 8.29 -15.20
C GLY A 32 37.77 8.29 -13.84
N TYR A 33 37.93 7.24 -13.02
CA TYR A 33 37.43 7.18 -11.64
C TYR A 33 38.41 7.85 -10.66
N HIS A 34 38.63 9.14 -10.88
CA HIS A 34 39.36 10.00 -9.95
C HIS A 34 38.57 10.21 -8.66
N GLU A 35 39.18 10.89 -7.69
CA GLU A 35 38.56 11.16 -6.38
C GLU A 35 37.17 11.79 -6.50
N GLU A 36 36.97 12.74 -7.43
CA GLU A 36 35.66 13.36 -7.71
C GLU A 36 34.60 12.33 -8.10
N LYS A 37 34.95 11.34 -8.94
CA LYS A 37 34.03 10.26 -9.34
C LYS A 37 33.76 9.27 -8.22
N LEU A 38 34.72 9.06 -7.31
CA LEU A 38 34.48 8.27 -6.10
C LEU A 38 33.54 9.00 -5.13
N ASN A 39 33.70 10.32 -4.99
CA ASN A 39 32.81 11.17 -4.20
C ASN A 39 31.39 11.24 -4.79
N GLU A 40 31.25 11.18 -6.13
CA GLU A 40 29.95 11.01 -6.80
C GLU A 40 29.29 9.69 -6.37
N GLY A 41 30.04 8.58 -6.33
CA GLY A 41 29.54 7.29 -5.84
C GLY A 41 29.09 7.31 -4.37
N GLU A 42 29.82 8.03 -3.52
CA GLU A 42 29.45 8.27 -2.13
C GLU A 42 28.13 9.06 -2.03
N THR A 43 28.02 10.15 -2.80
CA THR A 43 26.82 10.98 -2.86
C THR A 43 25.60 10.19 -3.35
N LEU A 44 25.76 9.34 -4.37
CA LEU A 44 24.70 8.46 -4.87
C LEU A 44 24.27 7.43 -3.82
N LEU A 45 25.23 6.87 -3.07
CA LEU A 45 24.96 5.94 -1.97
C LEU A 45 24.13 6.61 -0.87
N ASP A 46 24.56 7.79 -0.42
CA ASP A 46 23.87 8.54 0.64
C ASP A 46 22.46 8.97 0.22
N ARG A 47 22.32 9.46 -1.02
CA ARG A 47 21.01 9.80 -1.61
C ARG A 47 20.07 8.60 -1.62
N TRP A 48 20.54 7.44 -2.08
CA TRP A 48 19.73 6.22 -2.09
C TRP A 48 19.33 5.78 -0.67
N LEU A 49 20.26 5.83 0.29
CA LEU A 49 19.98 5.48 1.69
C LEU A 49 18.95 6.43 2.33
N ALA A 50 19.07 7.74 2.10
CA ALA A 50 18.13 8.74 2.59
C ALA A 50 16.72 8.52 2.01
N LEU A 51 16.61 8.29 0.69
CA LEU A 51 15.33 8.01 0.03
C LEU A 51 14.71 6.70 0.52
N LYS A 52 15.53 5.66 0.74
CA LYS A 52 15.08 4.39 1.31
C LYS A 52 14.55 4.59 2.73
N ALA A 53 15.28 5.31 3.59
CA ALA A 53 14.84 5.59 4.95
C ALA A 53 13.52 6.37 4.98
N ASN A 54 13.35 7.36 4.09
CA ASN A 54 12.09 8.09 3.94
C ASN A 54 10.93 7.17 3.50
N ALA A 55 11.16 6.28 2.52
CA ALA A 55 10.15 5.33 2.09
C ALA A 55 9.76 4.33 3.19
N ASP A 56 10.72 3.90 4.01
CA ASP A 56 10.49 3.03 5.17
C ASP A 56 9.69 3.76 6.27
N LYS A 57 10.01 5.03 6.57
CA LYS A 57 9.24 5.87 7.51
C LYS A 57 7.77 6.01 7.06
N LEU A 58 7.55 6.37 5.78
CA LEU A 58 6.20 6.52 5.22
C LEU A 58 5.42 5.20 5.21
N ARG A 59 6.10 4.05 5.13
CA ARG A 59 5.44 2.74 5.25
C ARG A 59 4.88 2.51 6.65
N GLU A 60 5.62 2.86 7.71
CA GLU A 60 5.13 2.71 9.08
C GLU A 60 3.99 3.69 9.37
N GLU A 61 4.10 4.93 8.90
CA GLU A 61 3.01 5.93 9.01
C GLU A 61 1.74 5.52 8.26
N GLN A 62 1.88 4.80 7.14
CA GLN A 62 0.77 4.23 6.40
C GLN A 62 0.11 3.08 7.18
N LYS A 63 0.90 2.16 7.76
CA LYS A 63 0.34 1.02 8.53
C LYS A 63 -0.55 1.50 9.68
N GLY A 64 -0.08 2.49 10.44
CA GLY A 64 -0.87 3.08 11.53
C GLY A 64 -2.16 3.72 11.03
N ALA A 65 -2.11 4.42 9.90
CA ALA A 65 -3.30 5.00 9.27
C ALA A 65 -4.30 3.93 8.80
N THR A 66 -3.83 2.84 8.17
CA THR A 66 -4.69 1.73 7.71
C THR A 66 -5.39 1.03 8.87
N GLN A 67 -4.73 0.82 10.01
CA GLN A 67 -5.38 0.21 11.17
C GLN A 67 -6.46 1.12 11.76
N ALA A 68 -6.17 2.41 11.89
CA ALA A 68 -7.13 3.40 12.41
C ALA A 68 -8.35 3.56 11.48
N GLU A 69 -8.15 3.49 10.16
CA GLU A 69 -9.22 3.47 9.16
C GLU A 69 -10.07 2.21 9.24
N LYS A 70 -9.45 1.02 9.38
CA LYS A 70 -10.17 -0.25 9.50
C LYS A 70 -11.11 -0.24 10.70
N GLN A 71 -10.63 0.22 11.85
CA GLN A 71 -11.42 0.30 13.07
C GLN A 71 -12.57 1.30 12.93
N ALA A 72 -12.29 2.48 12.36
CA ALA A 72 -13.29 3.48 12.03
C ALA A 72 -14.41 2.90 11.15
N ARG A 73 -14.06 2.25 10.03
CA ARG A 73 -15.03 1.65 9.11
C ARG A 73 -15.90 0.60 9.80
N LYS A 74 -15.32 -0.21 10.69
CA LYS A 74 -16.08 -1.19 11.48
C LYS A 74 -17.14 -0.51 12.35
N THR A 75 -16.81 0.61 12.97
CA THR A 75 -17.76 1.38 13.79
C THR A 75 -18.88 2.02 12.94
N ALA A 76 -18.59 2.62 11.77
CA ALA A 76 -19.67 3.14 10.90
C ALA A 76 -20.59 2.03 10.42
N ALA A 77 -20.01 0.91 9.97
CA ALA A 77 -20.80 -0.22 9.49
C ALA A 77 -21.73 -0.75 10.59
N ALA A 78 -21.24 -0.82 11.83
CA ALA A 78 -22.05 -1.21 12.98
C ALA A 78 -23.19 -0.22 13.27
N GLU A 79 -22.94 1.09 13.23
CA GLU A 79 -23.99 2.10 13.43
C GLU A 79 -25.05 2.05 12.33
N VAL A 80 -24.65 1.98 11.07
CA VAL A 80 -25.60 1.91 9.95
C VAL A 80 -26.38 0.60 9.96
N SER A 81 -25.75 -0.52 10.36
CA SER A 81 -26.48 -1.76 10.59
C SER A 81 -27.48 -1.62 11.75
N SER A 82 -27.09 -1.02 12.87
CA SER A 82 -28.02 -0.78 13.99
C SER A 82 -29.20 0.09 13.57
N LEU A 83 -29.01 1.04 12.65
CA LEU A 83 -30.08 1.84 12.08
C LEU A 83 -31.00 1.00 11.21
N LYS A 84 -30.44 0.18 10.33
CA LYS A 84 -31.23 -0.71 9.46
C LYS A 84 -32.16 -1.62 10.27
N GLU A 85 -31.64 -2.17 11.36
CA GLU A 85 -32.40 -3.02 12.26
C GLU A 85 -33.50 -2.22 12.98
N ALA A 86 -33.24 -0.99 13.41
CA ALA A 86 -34.27 -0.11 14.00
C ALA A 86 -35.38 0.25 13.00
N VAL A 87 -35.02 0.59 11.75
CA VAL A 87 -35.98 0.87 10.66
C VAL A 87 -36.83 -0.37 10.40
N ARG A 88 -36.23 -1.57 10.39
CA ARG A 88 -36.94 -2.84 10.19
C ARG A 88 -37.89 -3.18 11.35
N VAL A 89 -37.52 -2.87 12.60
CA VAL A 89 -38.39 -3.09 13.76
C VAL A 89 -39.61 -2.17 13.73
N LEU A 90 -39.42 -0.90 13.37
CA LEU A 90 -40.50 0.10 13.37
C LEU A 90 -41.47 -0.05 12.18
N TRP A 91 -40.94 -0.34 10.99
CA TRP A 91 -41.72 -0.33 9.75
C TRP A 91 -41.74 -1.67 9.01
N GLY A 92 -41.24 -2.75 9.64
CA GLY A 92 -41.35 -4.11 9.12
C GLY A 92 -40.67 -4.30 7.76
N GLN A 93 -41.44 -4.78 6.78
CA GLN A 93 -41.04 -4.88 5.36
C GLN A 93 -41.65 -3.77 4.50
N ASP A 94 -41.98 -2.61 5.07
CA ASP A 94 -42.40 -1.47 4.25
C ASP A 94 -41.25 -1.10 3.30
N GLU A 95 -41.36 -1.57 2.05
CA GLU A 95 -40.37 -1.39 1.00
C GLU A 95 -40.19 0.10 0.69
N THR A 96 -41.19 0.95 0.94
CA THR A 96 -41.08 2.39 0.71
C THR A 96 -40.20 3.05 1.76
N MET A 97 -40.29 2.65 3.02
CA MET A 97 -39.43 3.15 4.09
C MET A 97 -38.01 2.59 3.99
N LEU A 98 -37.87 1.31 3.66
CA LEU A 98 -36.56 0.72 3.39
C LEU A 98 -35.90 1.37 2.16
N ALA A 99 -36.64 1.60 1.08
CA ALA A 99 -36.12 2.29 -0.11
C ALA A 99 -35.75 3.76 0.17
N ARG A 100 -36.49 4.46 1.04
CA ARG A 100 -36.16 5.85 1.45
C ARG A 100 -34.77 5.93 2.08
N PHE A 101 -34.40 4.97 2.92
CA PHE A 101 -33.05 4.85 3.49
C PHE A 101 -32.03 4.20 2.55
N ALA A 102 -32.39 3.89 1.31
CA ALA A 102 -31.61 3.04 0.41
C ALA A 102 -31.25 1.66 1.03
N MET A 103 -32.06 1.19 1.99
CA MET A 103 -31.92 -0.04 2.77
C MET A 103 -32.83 -1.16 2.27
N THR A 104 -33.12 -1.22 0.97
CA THR A 104 -34.04 -2.22 0.39
C THR A 104 -33.69 -3.64 0.85
N PRO A 105 -34.71 -4.47 1.15
CA PRO A 105 -34.48 -5.82 1.62
C PRO A 105 -33.76 -6.62 0.55
N TYR A 106 -32.80 -7.44 0.99
CA TYR A 106 -32.15 -8.42 0.14
C TYR A 106 -33.25 -9.36 -0.38
N GLN A 107 -33.48 -9.40 -1.69
CA GLN A 107 -34.24 -10.51 -2.27
C GLN A 107 -33.40 -11.76 -2.03
N TYR A 108 -33.73 -12.51 -0.98
CA TYR A 108 -33.34 -13.90 -0.85
C TYR A 108 -34.02 -14.63 -2.00
N GLY A 109 -33.34 -14.65 -3.15
CA GLY A 109 -33.60 -15.62 -4.19
C GLY A 109 -33.53 -16.99 -3.54
N ASN A 110 -34.66 -17.69 -3.54
CA ASN A 110 -34.86 -19.01 -3.03
C ASN A 110 -33.76 -19.96 -3.56
N ARG A 111 -32.65 -20.10 -2.84
CA ARG A 111 -31.66 -21.16 -3.04
C ARG A 111 -31.60 -21.96 -1.77
N ASN A 112 -32.39 -23.03 -1.75
CA ASN A 112 -32.21 -24.15 -0.86
C ASN A 112 -30.71 -24.54 -0.80
N GLY A 113 -30.16 -24.54 0.41
CA GLY A 113 -29.05 -25.41 0.80
C GLY A 113 -27.62 -24.89 0.60
N LYS A 114 -27.16 -23.97 1.46
CA LYS A 114 -25.88 -24.01 2.21
C LYS A 114 -25.47 -22.60 2.62
N SER A 115 -25.52 -22.32 3.91
CA SER A 115 -24.77 -21.22 4.52
C SER A 115 -23.27 -21.46 4.34
N PRO A 116 -22.47 -20.50 3.86
CA PRO A 116 -21.02 -20.56 4.08
C PRO A 116 -20.74 -20.14 5.52
N ALA A 117 -19.97 -20.97 6.23
CA ALA A 117 -19.42 -20.67 7.54
C ALA A 117 -18.48 -19.46 7.50
N PRO A 118 -18.24 -18.78 8.64
CA PRO A 118 -17.27 -17.70 8.72
C PRO A 118 -15.84 -18.25 8.53
N ASP A 119 -15.16 -17.81 7.48
CA ASP A 119 -13.75 -18.13 7.23
C ASP A 119 -12.86 -17.49 8.31
N ASN A 120 -12.44 -18.32 9.27
CA ASN A 120 -11.21 -18.14 10.01
C ASN A 120 -10.08 -18.74 9.17
N SER A 121 -9.09 -17.95 8.77
CA SER A 121 -7.78 -18.51 8.41
C SER A 121 -6.64 -17.53 8.68
N ASP A 122 -6.03 -17.73 9.84
CA ASP A 122 -4.60 -17.52 10.03
C ASP A 122 -3.81 -18.72 9.46
N SER A 123 -2.58 -18.45 9.04
CA SER A 123 -1.45 -19.37 8.79
C SER A 123 -1.13 -19.82 7.35
N ASN A 124 -0.23 -19.05 6.73
CA ASN A 124 1.12 -19.42 6.24
C ASN A 124 1.42 -20.88 5.77
N GLY A 125 1.96 -21.04 4.54
CA GLY A 125 2.78 -22.22 4.16
C GLY A 125 2.80 -22.68 2.67
N SER A 126 3.68 -22.08 1.86
CA SER A 126 4.53 -22.66 0.79
C SER A 126 4.09 -23.78 -0.20
N LYS A 127 4.12 -23.40 -1.50
CA LYS A 127 4.93 -23.93 -2.65
C LYS A 127 4.40 -25.02 -3.62
N ALA A 128 4.68 -24.75 -4.92
CA ALA A 128 4.72 -25.59 -6.14
C ALA A 128 3.38 -25.94 -6.82
N GLU A 129 3.17 -26.04 -8.14
CA GLU A 129 3.91 -25.77 -9.41
C GLU A 129 2.95 -26.14 -10.58
N SER A 130 2.99 -25.44 -11.74
CA SER A 130 2.42 -25.80 -13.08
C SER A 130 0.91 -26.14 -13.22
N THR A 131 0.18 -25.99 -14.34
CA THR A 131 0.44 -25.86 -15.79
C THR A 131 -0.78 -25.19 -16.45
N ALA A 132 -0.62 -24.69 -17.67
CA ALA A 132 -1.60 -23.99 -18.49
C ALA A 132 -2.82 -24.84 -18.93
N GLU A 133 -3.97 -24.17 -19.15
CA GLU A 133 -4.88 -24.34 -20.29
C GLU A 133 -6.03 -23.32 -20.20
N THR A 134 -6.32 -22.62 -21.30
CA THR A 134 -7.61 -21.91 -21.54
C THR A 134 -8.43 -22.85 -22.42
N PRO A 135 -9.77 -22.94 -22.32
CA PRO A 135 -10.62 -21.90 -22.90
C PRO A 135 -12.03 -21.73 -22.27
N THR A 136 -12.78 -20.81 -22.88
CA THR A 136 -14.26 -20.75 -23.01
C THR A 136 -15.05 -19.86 -22.05
N GLU A 137 -15.78 -18.97 -22.70
CA GLU A 137 -16.99 -18.24 -22.33
C GLU A 137 -17.58 -18.54 -20.94
N THR A 138 -17.69 -17.49 -20.14
CA THR A 138 -18.75 -17.42 -19.14
C THR A 138 -19.56 -16.15 -19.33
N ASN A 139 -20.82 -16.41 -19.71
CA ASN A 139 -22.00 -15.59 -19.50
C ASN A 139 -21.79 -14.45 -18.51
N GLY A 140 -22.02 -13.24 -19.00
CA GLY A 140 -22.13 -12.04 -18.19
C GLY A 140 -23.23 -12.18 -17.14
N SER A 141 -22.85 -12.64 -15.95
CA SER A 141 -23.62 -12.45 -14.74
C SER A 141 -23.11 -11.19 -14.08
N LYS A 142 -23.79 -10.07 -14.34
CA LYS A 142 -23.71 -8.89 -13.46
C LYS A 142 -24.06 -9.33 -12.04
N PRO A 143 -23.20 -9.17 -11.03
CA PRO A 143 -23.70 -9.02 -9.69
C PRO A 143 -24.21 -7.58 -9.58
N ARG A 144 -25.53 -7.38 -9.69
CA ARG A 144 -26.15 -6.23 -9.01
C ARG A 144 -26.23 -6.61 -7.53
N SER A 145 -25.09 -6.53 -6.84
CA SER A 145 -25.11 -6.34 -5.40
C SER A 145 -25.28 -4.84 -5.18
N ASP A 146 -26.40 -4.41 -4.64
CA ASP A 146 -26.60 -3.02 -4.16
C ASP A 146 -25.70 -2.70 -2.94
N GLN A 147 -24.75 -3.59 -2.61
CA GLN A 147 -23.70 -3.30 -1.65
C GLN A 147 -22.60 -2.49 -2.31
N PRO A 148 -22.18 -1.37 -1.68
CA PRO A 148 -21.06 -0.57 -2.16
C PRO A 148 -19.77 -1.42 -2.21
N THR A 149 -19.19 -1.50 -3.40
CA THR A 149 -18.00 -2.32 -3.70
C THR A 149 -16.72 -1.57 -3.35
N THR A 150 -16.72 -0.24 -3.47
CA THR A 150 -15.59 0.63 -3.13
C THR A 150 -15.80 1.37 -1.80
N THR A 151 -14.73 1.93 -1.23
CA THR A 151 -14.86 2.78 -0.03
C THR A 151 -15.66 4.05 -0.31
N ALA A 152 -15.39 4.70 -1.44
CA ALA A 152 -16.12 5.90 -1.84
C ALA A 152 -17.63 5.61 -1.95
N GLU A 153 -18.01 4.46 -2.53
CA GLU A 153 -19.41 4.01 -2.58
C GLU A 153 -19.99 3.77 -1.18
N ARG A 154 -19.21 3.22 -0.23
CA ARG A 154 -19.68 3.00 1.16
C ARG A 154 -19.95 4.30 1.88
N ILE A 155 -19.03 5.26 1.76
CA ILE A 155 -19.16 6.59 2.37
C ILE A 155 -20.36 7.31 1.75
N ALA A 156 -20.51 7.28 0.43
CA ALA A 156 -21.65 7.87 -0.26
C ALA A 156 -22.97 7.23 0.19
N TYR A 157 -23.02 5.89 0.29
CA TYR A 157 -24.17 5.16 0.81
C TYR A 157 -24.52 5.59 2.25
N TRP A 158 -23.53 5.70 3.14
CA TRP A 158 -23.77 6.16 4.51
C TRP A 158 -24.27 7.61 4.57
N HIS A 159 -23.74 8.51 3.74
CA HIS A 159 -24.28 9.86 3.62
C HIS A 159 -25.74 9.87 3.14
N MET A 160 -26.08 9.05 2.16
CA MET A 160 -27.46 8.91 1.69
C MET A 160 -28.39 8.47 2.82
N VAL A 161 -27.99 7.48 3.63
CA VAL A 161 -28.75 7.00 4.80
C VAL A 161 -29.04 8.13 5.79
N TYR A 162 -28.02 8.92 6.17
CA TYR A 162 -28.21 10.01 7.14
C TYR A 162 -28.97 11.21 6.56
N ALA A 163 -28.93 11.43 5.24
CA ALA A 163 -29.65 12.53 4.57
C ALA A 163 -31.18 12.36 4.56
N VAL A 164 -31.70 11.20 4.99
CA VAL A 164 -33.15 10.93 5.08
C VAL A 164 -33.77 11.54 6.33
N PHE A 165 -33.03 11.61 7.44
CA PHE A 165 -33.59 12.01 8.73
C PHE A 165 -34.28 13.38 8.74
N PRO A 166 -33.73 14.45 8.13
CA PRO A 166 -34.41 15.75 8.08
C PRO A 166 -35.69 15.74 7.25
N LYS A 167 -35.94 14.68 6.47
CA LYS A 167 -37.09 14.54 5.56
C LYS A 167 -38.20 13.65 6.15
N LEU A 168 -38.00 13.11 7.35
CA LEU A 168 -39.00 12.32 8.06
C LEU A 168 -40.04 13.23 8.70
N SER A 169 -41.29 12.76 8.79
CA SER A 169 -42.32 13.46 9.57
C SER A 169 -41.98 13.46 11.07
N GLU A 170 -42.56 14.38 11.84
CA GLU A 170 -42.34 14.45 13.30
C GLU A 170 -42.69 13.12 14.00
N GLU A 171 -43.77 12.46 13.56
CA GLU A 171 -44.18 11.15 14.09
C GLU A 171 -43.13 10.06 13.78
N GLN A 172 -42.56 10.04 12.57
CA GLN A 172 -41.50 9.11 12.20
C GLN A 172 -40.20 9.36 12.97
N GLN A 173 -39.87 10.63 13.21
CA GLN A 173 -38.72 11.00 14.03
C GLN A 173 -38.93 10.59 15.50
N ALA A 174 -40.14 10.75 16.03
CA ALA A 174 -40.49 10.31 17.39
C ALA A 174 -40.42 8.78 17.52
N GLN A 175 -40.87 8.02 16.53
CA GLN A 175 -40.75 6.56 16.48
C GLN A 175 -39.28 6.12 16.52
N LEU A 176 -38.41 6.74 15.71
CA LEU A 176 -36.96 6.47 15.73
C LEU A 176 -36.31 6.85 17.06
N ALA A 177 -36.69 7.99 17.63
CA ALA A 177 -36.22 8.40 18.94
C ALA A 177 -36.61 7.38 20.02
N GLY A 178 -37.82 6.81 19.94
CA GLY A 178 -38.31 5.77 20.84
C GLY A 178 -37.48 4.46 20.82
N VAL A 179 -36.79 4.17 19.72
CA VAL A 179 -35.86 3.03 19.59
C VAL A 179 -34.39 3.44 19.69
N GLY A 180 -34.12 4.63 20.23
CA GLY A 180 -32.76 5.11 20.51
C GLY A 180 -32.03 5.78 19.35
N TRP A 181 -32.74 6.14 18.26
CA TRP A 181 -32.23 6.94 17.14
C TRP A 181 -32.72 8.39 17.22
N ASN A 182 -32.39 9.06 18.32
CA ASN A 182 -32.70 10.48 18.51
C ASN A 182 -31.79 11.39 17.67
N ALA A 183 -32.15 12.67 17.56
CA ALA A 183 -31.41 13.66 16.77
C ALA A 183 -29.90 13.73 17.12
N GLN A 184 -29.54 13.55 18.40
CA GLN A 184 -28.15 13.56 18.84
C GLN A 184 -27.36 12.37 18.28
N ARG A 185 -27.92 11.16 18.34
CA ARG A 185 -27.28 9.95 17.78
C ARG A 185 -27.16 10.03 16.26
N VAL A 186 -28.18 10.56 15.59
CA VAL A 186 -28.18 10.78 14.14
C VAL A 186 -27.08 11.76 13.75
N ALA A 187 -26.97 12.89 14.46
CA ALA A 187 -25.90 13.86 14.25
C ALA A 187 -24.52 13.27 14.52
N ALA A 188 -24.38 12.47 15.60
CA ALA A 188 -23.13 11.77 15.90
C ALA A 188 -22.74 10.76 14.80
N GLY A 189 -23.72 10.01 14.28
CA GLY A 189 -23.53 9.08 13.18
C GLY A 189 -23.13 9.77 11.87
N ALA A 190 -23.79 10.87 11.51
CA ALA A 190 -23.43 11.68 10.34
C ALA A 190 -22.01 12.26 10.44
N ASN A 191 -21.67 12.85 11.59
CA ASN A 191 -20.32 13.36 11.86
C ASN A 191 -19.26 12.24 11.76
N LEU A 192 -19.61 11.03 12.20
CA LEU A 192 -18.73 9.88 12.15
C LEU A 192 -18.43 9.45 10.70
N VAL A 193 -19.40 9.56 9.78
CA VAL A 193 -19.18 9.35 8.33
C VAL A 193 -18.23 10.41 7.76
N ASP A 194 -18.41 11.69 8.09
CA ASP A 194 -17.54 12.79 7.64
C ASP A 194 -16.08 12.62 8.12
N VAL A 195 -15.91 12.21 9.39
CA VAL A 195 -14.59 11.91 9.95
C VAL A 195 -13.92 10.77 9.16
N TYR A 196 -14.70 9.82 8.64
CA TYR A 196 -14.18 8.70 7.87
C TYR A 196 -13.83 9.08 6.43
N ALA A 197 -14.65 9.89 5.78
CA ALA A 197 -14.30 10.46 4.48
C ALA A 197 -12.95 11.17 4.55
N LYS A 198 -12.74 12.01 5.57
CA LYS A 198 -11.46 12.71 5.79
C LYS A 198 -10.29 11.75 6.05
N ARG A 199 -10.52 10.67 6.82
CA ARG A 199 -9.47 9.66 7.09
C ARG A 199 -9.10 8.87 5.83
N ASP A 200 -10.08 8.53 5.01
CA ASP A 200 -9.86 7.83 3.73
C ASP A 200 -9.00 8.66 2.79
N GLU A 201 -9.33 9.94 2.63
CA GLU A 201 -8.50 10.88 1.85
C GLU A 201 -7.06 10.98 2.39
N LEU A 202 -6.89 11.04 3.72
CA LEU A 202 -5.56 11.09 4.33
C LEU A 202 -4.77 9.81 4.08
N GLN A 203 -5.43 8.66 4.12
CA GLN A 203 -4.82 7.37 3.80
C GLN A 203 -4.39 7.30 2.33
N ASP A 204 -5.23 7.77 1.42
CA ASP A 204 -4.90 7.84 0.00
C ASP A 204 -3.73 8.77 -0.28
N ARG A 205 -3.67 9.93 0.39
CA ARG A 205 -2.51 10.83 0.32
C ARG A 205 -1.24 10.13 0.81
N LYS A 206 -1.29 9.42 1.94
CA LYS A 206 -0.15 8.64 2.47
C LYS A 206 0.28 7.51 1.54
N ILE A 207 -0.67 6.81 0.91
CA ILE A 207 -0.40 5.79 -0.11
C ILE A 207 0.37 6.40 -1.29
N LYS A 208 -0.12 7.52 -1.83
CA LYS A 208 0.52 8.23 -2.95
C LYS A 208 1.92 8.72 -2.58
N GLN A 209 2.09 9.33 -1.41
CA GLN A 209 3.40 9.77 -0.90
C GLN A 209 4.39 8.61 -0.78
N ARG A 210 3.97 7.47 -0.22
CA ARG A 210 4.82 6.28 -0.13
C ARG A 210 5.19 5.75 -1.51
N GLN A 211 4.24 5.69 -2.45
CA GLN A 211 4.50 5.24 -3.82
C GLN A 211 5.55 6.13 -4.50
N GLN A 212 5.43 7.45 -4.38
CA GLN A 212 6.40 8.41 -4.90
C GLN A 212 7.78 8.23 -4.24
N ALA A 213 7.85 8.12 -2.91
CA ALA A 213 9.12 7.90 -2.20
C ALA A 213 9.79 6.57 -2.60
N ARG A 214 9.00 5.51 -2.77
CA ARG A 214 9.50 4.21 -3.24
C ARG A 214 10.01 4.27 -4.67
N ALA A 215 9.29 4.96 -5.57
CA ALA A 215 9.74 5.16 -6.94
C ALA A 215 11.07 5.92 -6.97
N ALA A 216 11.19 7.02 -6.21
CA ALA A 216 12.42 7.80 -6.10
C ALA A 216 13.59 6.95 -5.55
N ALA A 217 13.35 6.16 -4.50
CA ALA A 217 14.37 5.25 -3.97
C ALA A 217 14.79 4.16 -4.98
N THR A 218 13.85 3.68 -5.80
CA THR A 218 14.12 2.69 -6.85
C THR A 218 14.97 3.27 -7.98
N GLU A 219 14.66 4.50 -8.42
CA GLU A 219 15.46 5.18 -9.44
C GLU A 219 16.87 5.51 -8.93
N ALA A 220 17.00 5.99 -7.69
CA ALA A 220 18.32 6.20 -7.08
C ALA A 220 19.12 4.89 -6.94
N GLU A 221 18.46 3.77 -6.64
CA GLU A 221 19.10 2.46 -6.62
C GLU A 221 19.62 2.04 -8.01
N LYS A 222 18.82 2.27 -9.06
CA LYS A 222 19.22 1.98 -10.45
C LYS A 222 20.42 2.84 -10.88
N GLU A 223 20.40 4.12 -10.55
CA GLU A 223 21.50 5.05 -10.80
C GLU A 223 22.79 4.56 -10.13
N LEU A 224 22.71 4.24 -8.84
CA LEU A 224 23.84 3.70 -8.07
C LEU A 224 24.38 2.37 -8.65
N ARG A 225 23.48 1.45 -9.03
CA ARG A 225 23.85 0.18 -9.67
C ARG A 225 24.56 0.40 -11.00
N THR A 226 24.10 1.37 -11.79
CA THR A 226 24.68 1.70 -13.10
C THR A 226 26.07 2.27 -12.91
N TRP A 227 26.21 3.25 -12.00
CA TRP A 227 27.50 3.81 -11.62
C TRP A 227 28.48 2.74 -11.14
N TYR A 228 28.07 1.89 -10.19
CA TYR A 228 28.94 0.83 -9.65
C TYR A 228 29.29 -0.24 -10.71
N GLY A 229 28.34 -0.58 -11.57
CA GLY A 229 28.55 -1.53 -12.66
C GLY A 229 29.60 -1.03 -13.67
N GLN A 230 29.54 0.25 -14.02
CA GLN A 230 30.53 0.89 -14.88
C GLN A 230 31.90 0.94 -14.21
N ALA A 231 31.96 1.40 -12.95
CA ALA A 231 33.17 1.49 -12.15
C ALA A 231 33.89 0.13 -12.08
N ARG A 232 33.15 -0.91 -11.68
CA ARG A 232 33.65 -2.28 -11.59
C ARG A 232 34.19 -2.81 -12.91
N ARG A 233 33.47 -2.57 -14.02
CA ARG A 233 33.88 -3.06 -15.34
C ARG A 233 35.18 -2.41 -15.80
N LEU A 234 35.26 -1.08 -15.70
CA LEU A 234 36.42 -0.33 -16.14
C LEU A 234 37.64 -0.65 -15.28
N THR A 235 37.46 -0.71 -13.96
CA THR A 235 38.54 -1.03 -13.02
C THR A 235 39.04 -2.46 -13.16
N ARG A 236 38.16 -3.46 -13.34
CA ARG A 236 38.61 -4.83 -13.66
C ARG A 236 39.42 -4.88 -14.96
N SER A 237 39.03 -4.11 -15.97
CA SER A 237 39.81 -4.00 -17.21
C SER A 237 41.17 -3.35 -16.95
N ALA A 238 41.24 -2.30 -16.14
CA ALA A 238 42.49 -1.64 -15.78
C ALA A 238 43.42 -2.57 -14.99
N ILE A 239 42.92 -3.28 -13.98
CA ILE A 239 43.67 -4.28 -13.21
C ILE A 239 44.31 -5.32 -14.14
N ARG A 240 43.54 -5.86 -15.09
CA ARG A 240 44.07 -6.88 -16.04
C ARG A 240 45.17 -6.34 -16.95
N ARG A 241 45.09 -5.05 -17.34
CA ARG A 241 46.05 -4.41 -18.25
C ARG A 241 47.30 -3.89 -17.54
N SER A 242 47.16 -3.39 -16.32
CA SER A 242 48.21 -2.65 -15.62
C SER A 242 48.93 -3.46 -14.55
N LEU A 243 48.33 -4.53 -14.03
CA LEU A 243 48.92 -5.34 -12.97
C LEU A 243 49.33 -6.74 -13.46
N PRO A 244 50.48 -7.25 -12.98
CA PRO A 244 50.90 -8.61 -13.25
C PRO A 244 49.97 -9.61 -12.53
N PRO A 245 49.83 -10.85 -13.03
CA PRO A 245 48.81 -11.81 -12.58
C PRO A 245 48.75 -12.00 -11.06
N GLU A 246 49.89 -12.07 -10.39
CA GLU A 246 50.04 -12.29 -8.95
C GLU A 246 49.50 -11.13 -8.09
N LYS A 247 49.40 -9.92 -8.65
CA LYS A 247 48.84 -8.74 -7.94
C LYS A 247 47.37 -8.48 -8.23
N ARG A 248 46.78 -9.15 -9.23
CA ARG A 248 45.40 -8.88 -9.68
C ARG A 248 44.38 -9.23 -8.62
N GLN A 249 44.49 -10.41 -8.01
CA GLN A 249 43.53 -10.88 -7.02
C GLN A 249 43.53 -9.98 -5.78
N ALA A 250 44.70 -9.63 -5.25
CA ALA A 250 44.82 -8.73 -4.11
C ALA A 250 44.18 -7.35 -4.38
N MET A 251 44.35 -6.81 -5.59
CA MET A 251 43.72 -5.53 -5.97
C MET A 251 42.21 -5.66 -6.15
N GLU A 252 41.71 -6.76 -6.73
CA GLU A 252 40.27 -7.01 -6.84
C GLU A 252 39.63 -7.19 -5.45
N GLU A 253 40.29 -7.88 -4.52
CA GLU A 253 39.84 -8.05 -3.14
C GLU A 253 39.82 -6.72 -2.37
N LEU A 254 40.89 -5.91 -2.52
CA LEU A 254 40.99 -4.58 -1.92
C LEU A 254 39.80 -3.68 -2.33
N LEU A 255 39.47 -3.68 -3.61
CA LEU A 255 38.36 -2.90 -4.19
C LEU A 255 37.00 -3.60 -4.06
N GLY A 256 36.96 -4.82 -3.52
CA GLY A 256 35.75 -5.61 -3.35
C GLY A 256 35.06 -6.00 -4.66
N LEU A 257 35.79 -6.27 -5.74
CA LEU A 257 35.26 -6.44 -7.10
C LEU A 257 34.81 -7.85 -7.46
#